data_AF-A0ABD0QPG9-F1
#
_entry.id   AF-A0ABD0QPG9-F1
#
_cell.length_a   1.000
_cell.length_b   1.000
_cell.length_c   1.000
_cell.angle_alpha   90.00
_cell.angle_beta   90.00
_cell.angle_gamma   90.00
#
_symmetry.space_group_name_H-M   'P 1'
#
loop_
_entity.id
_entity.type
_entity.pdbx_description
1 polymer ?
#
loop_
_entity_poly.entity_id
_entity_poly.type
_entity_poly.pdbx_seq_one_letter_code
_entity_poly.pdbx_strand_id
1 'polypeptide(L)'
;MIEDKGHRVTDYFVVAGLTDKSTPLEQDLSEAKSSGPKAPITDLAVINKSAGETVPEGFTCIESTYSGQPANLNHGSLKSPELFLCYKRGRGKPPLIDIG
;
A
#
# COMPACT_ATOMS: atom_id res chain seq x y z
N MET A 1 38.84 -38.50 13.19
CA MET A 1 38.20 -37.22 13.55
C MET A 1 36.72 -37.42 13.29
N ILE A 2 35.90 -37.48 14.32
CA ILE A 2 34.46 -37.70 14.19
C ILE A 2 33.81 -36.31 14.06
N GLU A 3 33.10 -36.09 12.96
CA GLU A 3 32.33 -34.86 12.75
C GLU A 3 31.13 -34.85 13.70
N ASP A 4 31.06 -33.83 14.54
CA ASP A 4 29.94 -33.53 15.42
C ASP A 4 28.74 -33.06 14.57
N LYS A 5 27.85 -33.99 14.22
CA LYS A 5 26.54 -33.66 13.63
C LYS A 5 25.60 -33.31 14.78
N GLY A 6 25.50 -32.02 15.07
CA GLY A 6 24.61 -31.46 16.09
C GLY A 6 23.16 -31.95 15.98
N HIS A 7 22.45 -31.94 17.11
CA HIS A 7 21.08 -32.42 17.25
C HIS A 7 20.12 -31.78 16.23
N ARG A 8 19.73 -32.53 15.20
CA ARG A 8 18.68 -32.14 14.26
C ARG A 8 17.31 -32.34 14.90
N VAL A 9 16.68 -31.26 15.31
CA VAL A 9 15.29 -31.24 15.77
C VAL A 9 14.39 -31.10 14.53
N THR A 10 14.15 -32.20 13.82
CA THR A 10 13.10 -32.49 12.80
C THR A 10 12.55 -31.38 11.86
N ASP A 11 12.46 -31.70 10.55
CA ASP A 11 11.77 -30.91 9.50
C ASP A 11 10.31 -31.33 9.26
N TYR A 12 9.50 -31.56 10.30
CA TYR A 12 8.10 -31.94 10.11
C TYR A 12 7.17 -30.92 10.76
N PHE A 13 6.54 -30.10 9.93
CA PHE A 13 5.38 -29.31 10.31
C PHE A 13 4.12 -29.96 9.72
N VAL A 14 3.03 -29.96 10.50
CA VAL A 14 1.71 -30.41 10.05
C VAL A 14 0.86 -29.18 9.82
N VAL A 15 0.24 -29.09 8.65
CA VAL A 15 -0.79 -28.08 8.36
C VAL A 15 -2.15 -28.70 8.64
N ALA A 16 -2.85 -28.19 9.65
CA ALA A 16 -4.22 -28.58 9.98
C ALA A 16 -5.20 -27.45 9.61
N GLY A 17 -6.45 -27.80 9.28
CA GLY A 17 -7.50 -26.80 8.98
C GLY A 17 -7.68 -26.43 7.51
N LEU A 18 -7.06 -27.17 6.59
CA LEU A 18 -7.37 -27.06 5.15
C LEU A 18 -8.82 -27.51 4.89
N THR A 19 -9.51 -26.78 4.05
CA THR A 19 -10.89 -27.10 3.60
C THR A 19 -10.86 -27.38 2.11
N ASP A 20 -11.95 -27.85 1.52
CA ASP A 20 -12.01 -28.11 0.07
C ASP A 20 -11.77 -26.85 -0.80
N LYS A 21 -11.72 -25.66 -0.18
CA LYS A 21 -11.42 -24.37 -0.83
C LYS A 21 -10.00 -23.84 -0.58
N SER A 22 -9.19 -24.49 0.25
CA SER A 22 -7.84 -23.99 0.54
C SER A 22 -6.89 -24.30 -0.63
N THR A 23 -6.29 -23.26 -1.20
CA THR A 23 -5.24 -23.37 -2.21
C THR A 23 -3.86 -23.31 -1.55
N PRO A 24 -2.85 -24.06 -2.05
CA PRO A 24 -1.48 -23.95 -1.58
C PRO A 24 -0.99 -22.50 -1.69
N LEU A 25 -0.28 -22.04 -0.66
CA LEU A 25 0.23 -20.67 -0.58
C LEU A 25 1.07 -20.30 -1.81
N GLU A 26 1.70 -21.28 -2.48
CA GLU A 26 2.49 -21.02 -3.69
C GLU A 26 1.65 -20.48 -4.88
N GLN A 27 0.36 -20.78 -4.93
CA GLN A 27 -0.52 -20.39 -6.03
C GLN A 27 -1.02 -18.94 -5.89
N ASP A 28 -1.15 -18.44 -4.66
CA ASP A 28 -1.56 -17.06 -4.34
C ASP A 28 -0.40 -16.06 -4.38
N LEU A 29 0.84 -16.54 -4.54
CA LEU A 29 2.01 -15.67 -4.67
C LEU A 29 2.05 -14.92 -6.00
N SER A 30 1.22 -15.26 -6.99
CA SER A 30 1.24 -14.61 -8.30
C SER A 30 0.76 -13.15 -8.27
N GLU A 31 -0.19 -12.81 -7.38
CA GLU A 31 -0.57 -11.41 -7.11
C GLU A 31 0.35 -10.73 -6.08
N ALA A 32 1.08 -11.52 -5.28
CA ALA A 32 2.07 -11.05 -4.32
C ALA A 32 3.51 -10.98 -4.87
N LYS A 33 3.71 -11.12 -6.19
CA LYS A 33 5.05 -10.95 -6.79
C LYS A 33 5.39 -9.47 -6.93
N SER A 34 6.46 -9.07 -6.22
CA SER A 34 7.48 -8.06 -6.64
C SER A 34 7.58 -6.71 -5.92
N SER A 35 7.01 -6.51 -4.74
CA SER A 35 7.39 -5.35 -3.94
C SER A 35 7.49 -5.73 -2.49
N GLY A 36 8.67 -5.56 -1.88
CA GLY A 36 8.77 -5.50 -0.43
C GLY A 36 7.84 -4.41 0.14
N PRO A 37 7.90 -4.13 1.45
CA PRO A 37 7.07 -3.08 2.05
C PRO A 37 7.13 -1.79 1.24
N LYS A 38 5.96 -1.28 0.81
CA LYS A 38 5.85 0.00 0.09
C LYS A 38 6.63 1.06 0.86
N ALA A 39 7.35 1.93 0.15
CA ALA A 39 8.03 3.05 0.79
C ALA A 39 7.03 3.90 1.60
N PRO A 40 7.45 4.49 2.74
CA PRO A 40 6.57 5.30 3.55
C PRO A 40 6.11 6.55 2.79
N ILE A 41 4.99 7.14 3.23
CA ILE A 41 4.57 8.46 2.74
C ILE A 41 5.47 9.50 3.40
N THR A 42 6.06 10.37 2.60
CA THR A 42 7.00 11.40 3.06
C THR A 42 6.53 12.82 2.78
N ASP A 43 5.59 12.99 1.83
CA ASP A 43 5.10 14.29 1.42
C ASP A 43 3.62 14.21 1.05
N LEU A 44 2.90 15.32 1.28
CA LEU A 44 1.51 15.52 0.91
C LEU A 44 1.38 16.80 0.08
N ALA A 45 0.39 16.85 -0.80
CA ALA A 45 0.00 18.04 -1.56
C ALA A 45 -1.51 18.04 -1.76
N VAL A 46 -2.12 19.22 -1.88
CA VAL A 46 -3.51 19.37 -2.31
C VAL A 46 -3.49 20.07 -3.66
N ILE A 47 -4.27 19.56 -4.61
CA ILE A 47 -4.43 20.16 -5.95
C ILE A 47 -5.86 20.63 -6.17
N ASN A 48 -6.00 21.71 -6.91
CA ASN A 48 -7.27 22.22 -7.43
C ASN A 48 -7.43 21.83 -8.91
N LYS A 49 -8.06 20.69 -9.16
CA LYS A 49 -8.28 20.19 -10.53
C LYS A 49 -9.16 21.14 -11.35
N SER A 50 -10.14 21.78 -10.72
CA SER A 50 -11.01 22.74 -11.39
C SER A 50 -10.31 24.04 -11.82
N ALA A 51 -9.16 24.36 -11.22
CA ALA A 51 -8.28 25.44 -11.66
C ALA A 51 -7.22 25.00 -12.69
N GLY A 52 -7.24 23.73 -13.10
CA GLY A 52 -6.28 23.16 -14.05
C GLY A 52 -4.97 22.70 -13.42
N GLU A 53 -4.87 22.62 -12.08
CA GLU A 53 -3.68 22.06 -11.43
C GLU A 53 -3.58 20.56 -11.70
N THR A 54 -2.35 20.10 -11.95
CA THR A 54 -2.03 18.70 -12.22
C THR A 54 -1.29 18.06 -11.06
N VAL A 55 -1.25 16.73 -11.04
CA VAL A 55 -0.54 15.97 -10.02
C VAL A 55 0.96 16.33 -10.08
N PRO A 56 1.59 16.76 -8.97
CA PRO A 56 3.01 17.08 -8.97
C PRO A 56 3.89 15.86 -9.29
N GLU A 57 5.10 16.10 -9.77
CA GLU A 57 6.02 15.04 -10.17
C GLU A 57 6.34 14.06 -9.02
N GLY A 58 6.12 12.77 -9.27
CA GLY A 58 6.35 11.69 -8.33
C GLY A 58 5.30 11.58 -7.21
N PHE A 59 4.21 12.36 -7.27
CA PHE A 59 3.05 12.20 -6.40
C PHE A 59 2.01 11.28 -7.04
N THR A 60 1.16 10.72 -6.19
CA THR A 60 -0.04 9.96 -6.55
C THR A 60 -1.25 10.69 -6.01
N CYS A 61 -2.20 11.02 -6.88
CA CYS A 61 -3.48 11.61 -6.49
C CYS A 61 -4.43 10.54 -5.95
N ILE A 62 -5.13 10.85 -4.87
CA ILE A 62 -6.25 10.06 -4.38
C ILE A 62 -7.49 10.59 -5.10
N GLU A 63 -7.86 9.95 -6.21
CA GLU A 63 -8.99 10.39 -7.04
C GLU A 63 -10.32 9.87 -6.53
N SER A 64 -10.31 8.68 -5.92
CA SER A 64 -11.49 7.99 -5.43
C SER A 64 -11.30 7.52 -3.99
N THR A 65 -12.39 7.53 -3.22
CA THR A 65 -12.46 6.91 -1.90
C THR A 65 -12.41 5.39 -2.02
N TYR A 66 -12.24 4.69 -0.89
CA TYR A 66 -12.28 3.23 -0.86
C TYR A 66 -13.60 2.64 -1.39
N SER A 67 -14.71 3.37 -1.28
CA SER A 67 -16.02 2.96 -1.81
C SER A 67 -16.25 3.34 -3.29
N GLY A 68 -15.24 3.89 -3.97
CA GLY A 68 -15.32 4.26 -5.39
C GLY A 68 -15.98 5.61 -5.68
N GLN A 69 -16.25 6.43 -4.66
CA GLN A 69 -16.78 7.79 -4.84
C GLN A 69 -15.64 8.78 -5.11
N PRO A 70 -15.88 9.92 -5.79
CA PRO A 70 -14.86 10.94 -5.97
C PRO A 70 -14.32 11.44 -4.62
N ALA A 71 -12.99 11.44 -4.44
CA ALA A 71 -12.34 11.91 -3.22
C ALA A 71 -12.14 13.44 -3.20
N ASN A 72 -13.12 14.18 -3.70
CA ASN A 72 -13.11 15.64 -3.66
C ASN A 72 -13.31 16.13 -2.22
N LEU A 73 -12.32 16.81 -1.66
CA LEU A 73 -12.33 17.33 -0.29
C LEU A 73 -13.41 18.40 -0.06
N ASN A 74 -13.94 18.99 -1.13
CA ASN A 74 -15.02 19.99 -1.10
C ASN A 74 -16.35 19.44 -1.61
N HIS A 75 -16.56 18.13 -1.64
CA HIS A 75 -17.80 17.56 -2.14
C HIS A 75 -19.02 18.09 -1.36
N GLY A 76 -20.04 18.60 -2.07
CA GLY A 76 -21.28 19.10 -1.46
C GLY A 76 -21.82 20.42 -2.03
N SER A 77 -21.06 21.10 -2.89
CA SER A 77 -21.53 22.28 -3.63
C SER A 77 -21.16 22.18 -5.10
N LEU A 78 -22.08 22.57 -5.99
CA LEU A 78 -21.83 22.61 -7.44
C LEU A 78 -20.79 23.66 -7.85
N LYS A 79 -20.58 24.69 -7.02
CA LYS A 79 -19.67 25.81 -7.31
C LYS A 79 -18.34 25.71 -6.57
N SER A 80 -18.16 24.72 -5.70
CA SER A 80 -16.92 24.60 -4.95
C SER A 80 -15.79 24.10 -5.83
N PRO A 81 -14.55 24.59 -5.63
CA PRO A 81 -13.39 24.05 -6.31
C PRO A 81 -13.24 22.55 -6.05
N GLU A 82 -12.75 21.83 -7.05
CA GLU A 82 -12.48 20.40 -6.94
C GLU A 82 -11.09 20.15 -6.36
N LEU A 83 -11.04 19.93 -5.04
CA LEU A 83 -9.79 19.75 -4.29
C LEU A 83 -9.51 18.27 -4.04
N PHE A 84 -8.27 17.82 -4.32
CA PHE A 84 -7.87 16.43 -4.13
C PHE A 84 -6.54 16.32 -3.39
N LEU A 85 -6.43 15.31 -2.53
CA LEU A 85 -5.20 14.99 -1.81
C LEU A 85 -4.26 14.15 -2.69
N CYS A 86 -2.99 14.51 -2.71
CA CYS A 86 -1.91 13.80 -3.34
C CYS A 86 -0.86 13.39 -2.29
N TYR A 87 -0.21 12.24 -2.49
CA TYR A 87 0.86 11.78 -1.62
C TYR A 87 2.08 11.33 -2.42
N LYS A 88 3.28 11.45 -1.85
CA LYS A 88 4.51 10.88 -2.39
C LYS A 88 5.10 9.89 -1.40
N ARG A 89 5.60 8.78 -1.93
CA ARG A 89 6.32 7.77 -1.15
C ARG A 89 7.80 7.83 -1.44
N GLY A 90 8.62 7.66 -0.42
CA GLY A 90 10.08 7.74 -0.55
C GLY A 90 10.81 7.22 0.67
N ARG A 91 12.11 6.94 0.51
CA ARG A 91 13.02 6.56 1.61
C ARG A 91 14.07 7.63 1.89
N GLY A 92 14.05 8.74 1.15
CA GLY A 92 15.00 9.85 1.29
C GLY A 92 14.65 10.86 2.39
N LYS A 93 13.49 10.69 3.06
CA LYS A 93 13.02 11.54 4.16
C LYS A 93 12.36 10.67 5.23
N PRO A 94 12.26 11.15 6.49
CA PRO A 94 11.47 10.47 7.53
C PRO A 94 10.00 10.30 7.11
N PRO A 95 9.31 9.25 7.60
CA PRO A 95 7.89 9.05 7.34
C PRO A 95 7.04 10.14 8.00
N LEU A 96 5.92 10.50 7.36
CA LEU A 96 4.85 11.22 8.04
C LEU A 96 4.16 10.26 9.01
N ILE A 97 4.01 10.70 10.26
CA ILE A 97 3.44 9.88 11.35
C ILE A 97 2.09 10.40 11.85
N ASP A 98 1.71 11.62 11.49
CA ASP A 98 0.47 12.25 11.91
C ASP A 98 0.02 13.33 10.90
N ILE A 99 -1.28 13.64 10.89
CA ILE A 99 -1.92 14.69 10.08
C ILE A 99 -3.01 15.33 10.95
N GLY A 100 -2.94 16.65 11.15
CA GLY A 100 -3.90 17.43 11.96
C GLY A 100 -4.54 18.58 11.19
#